data_AF-M3BYJ1-F1
#
_entry.id   AF-M3BYJ1-F1
#
_cell.length_a   1.000
_cell.length_b   1.000
_cell.length_c   1.000
_cell.angle_alpha   90.00
_cell.angle_beta   90.00
_cell.angle_gamma   90.00
#
_symmetry.space_group_name_H-M   'P 1'
#
loop_
_entity.id
_entity.type
_entity.pdbx_description
1 polymer ?
#
loop_
_entity_poly.entity_id
_entity_poly.type
_entity_poly.pdbx_seq_one_letter_code
_entity_poly.pdbx_strand_id
1 'polypeptide(L)'
;MNGIANTFSSAAHSAHSAHLDSAAGSKGEITCWFLDTRSLWPGQNIWSAPGAAEAMSLISMSEQKTISGKMFIQDAKMSLGSALLKRLFISQALDIPWSAVRLARKTDPKHGKPCAVDAVGRPIEGIDFNVSHQAGLVTLIGWNGKKRHRYTPSGSIEGFMSSHSQLEPNVMVGVDIVCVNERDDYRTIDQEGLDGWVDIYDFVFSDEERWTMKFDVDYITLLDGTHLTASEIGRYDRELRRNKQITLTTPSGRDVTFNSDLLVDAKLRRFYTFFCYKEAYIKLAGEALLAPWLKQLEFLNVRSPKPATVARCNTHGQWGEEVDDVEVHMNGQEVLDVKMKIQAFEESFMVSTAIQGEIQGLEVPGFTKLDMRSDVLAYAQKHLDVSPGEFR
;
A
#
# COMPACT_ATOMS: atom_id res chain seq x y z
N MET A 1 -63.22 -16.79 26.40
CA MET A 1 -63.35 -17.63 27.61
C MET A 1 -62.27 -18.69 27.52
N ASN A 2 -61.12 -18.45 28.16
CA ASN A 2 -60.67 -19.13 29.39
C ASN A 2 -60.56 -20.65 29.18
N GLY A 3 -59.42 -21.32 29.34
CA GLY A 3 -58.15 -20.95 29.94
C GLY A 3 -57.21 -22.16 29.95
N ILE A 4 -55.99 -21.87 30.37
CA ILE A 4 -54.75 -22.64 30.44
C ILE A 4 -54.84 -23.87 31.38
N ALA A 5 -54.15 -24.98 31.04
CA ALA A 5 -53.28 -25.73 31.97
C ALA A 5 -52.46 -26.84 31.28
N ASN A 6 -51.13 -26.71 31.39
CA ASN A 6 -50.09 -27.66 31.05
C ASN A 6 -50.09 -28.90 31.96
N THR A 7 -49.66 -30.07 31.47
CA THR A 7 -48.57 -30.84 32.12
C THR A 7 -47.91 -31.88 31.20
N PHE A 8 -46.61 -32.01 31.42
CA PHE A 8 -45.58 -32.79 30.74
C PHE A 8 -45.71 -34.32 30.90
N SER A 9 -45.20 -35.10 29.93
CA SER A 9 -44.01 -35.96 30.12
C SER A 9 -43.58 -36.66 28.82
N SER A 10 -42.27 -36.90 28.73
CA SER A 10 -41.41 -37.19 27.58
C SER A 10 -41.15 -38.68 27.29
N ALA A 11 -40.85 -39.01 26.03
CA ALA A 11 -39.77 -39.90 25.57
C ALA A 11 -39.77 -39.93 24.02
N ALA A 12 -38.77 -39.37 23.33
CA ALA A 12 -37.63 -40.09 22.71
C ALA A 12 -38.05 -41.07 21.58
N HIS A 13 -37.46 -41.15 20.38
CA HIS A 13 -36.36 -40.53 19.67
C HIS A 13 -36.51 -40.99 18.21
N SER A 14 -36.38 -40.13 17.20
CA SER A 14 -35.76 -40.52 15.92
C SER A 14 -35.15 -39.30 15.25
N ALA A 15 -33.84 -39.19 15.35
CA ALA A 15 -33.05 -38.18 14.68
C ALA A 15 -32.97 -38.52 13.18
N HIS A 16 -33.60 -37.72 12.34
CA HIS A 16 -33.23 -37.62 10.94
C HIS A 16 -32.19 -36.50 10.78
N SER A 17 -31.00 -36.93 10.35
CA SER A 17 -29.84 -36.14 10.00
C SER A 17 -30.20 -34.95 9.09
N ALA A 18 -30.06 -33.74 9.64
CA ALA A 18 -29.88 -32.51 8.87
C ALA A 18 -28.38 -32.17 8.91
N HIS A 19 -27.62 -32.76 7.99
CA HIS A 19 -26.29 -32.27 7.65
C HIS A 19 -26.43 -31.32 6.47
N LEU A 20 -26.59 -30.03 6.77
CA LEU A 20 -26.38 -28.94 5.82
C LEU A 20 -25.76 -27.76 6.59
N ASP A 21 -24.54 -27.43 6.15
CA ASP A 21 -23.88 -26.13 6.19
C ASP A 21 -23.73 -25.38 7.52
N SER A 22 -22.56 -25.56 8.16
CA SER A 22 -21.88 -24.46 8.84
C SER A 22 -20.37 -24.71 8.99
N ALA A 23 -19.65 -24.85 7.87
CA ALA A 23 -18.23 -24.50 7.85
C ALA A 23 -18.13 -23.03 7.46
N ALA A 24 -18.47 -22.13 8.39
CA ALA A 24 -18.09 -20.73 8.28
C ALA A 24 -16.55 -20.69 8.38
N GLY A 25 -15.87 -20.90 7.25
CA GLY A 25 -14.44 -20.64 7.14
C GLY A 25 -14.20 -19.22 7.62
N SER A 26 -13.20 -19.03 8.50
CA SER A 26 -12.84 -17.70 8.97
C SER A 26 -12.62 -16.80 7.76
N LYS A 27 -13.35 -15.69 7.68
CA LYS A 27 -13.11 -14.67 6.65
C LYS A 27 -11.62 -14.33 6.67
N GLY A 28 -10.98 -14.34 5.49
CA GLY A 28 -9.59 -13.91 5.37
C GLY A 28 -9.42 -12.47 5.83
N GLU A 29 -8.18 -12.05 6.02
CA GLU A 29 -7.83 -10.76 6.61
C GLU A 29 -6.83 -9.99 5.76
N ILE A 30 -6.99 -8.66 5.75
CA ILE A 30 -6.04 -7.72 5.17
C ILE A 30 -5.23 -7.09 6.30
N THR A 31 -3.93 -6.98 6.10
CA THR A 31 -2.99 -6.37 7.04
C THR A 31 -2.26 -5.23 6.34
N CYS A 32 -2.16 -4.07 7.00
CA CYS A 32 -1.41 -2.91 6.52
C CYS A 32 -0.37 -2.49 7.57
N TRP A 33 0.91 -2.53 7.21
CA TRP A 33 2.02 -2.15 8.08
C TRP A 33 2.82 -0.98 7.54
N PHE A 34 3.33 -0.18 8.47
CA PHE A 34 4.15 0.98 8.20
C PHE A 34 5.40 0.93 9.06
N LEU A 35 6.57 1.14 8.46
CA LEU A 35 7.86 1.15 9.14
C LEU A 35 8.66 2.40 8.72
N ASP A 36 9.08 3.16 9.73
CA ASP A 36 9.95 4.32 9.55
C ASP A 36 11.41 3.92 9.80
N THR A 37 12.21 3.92 8.72
CA THR A 37 13.62 3.55 8.75
C THR A 37 14.57 4.74 8.86
N ARG A 38 14.05 5.98 8.88
CA ARG A 38 14.87 7.20 8.89
C ARG A 38 15.84 7.22 10.07
N SER A 39 15.36 6.83 11.25
CA SER A 39 16.15 6.75 12.49
C SER A 39 16.88 5.41 12.71
N LEU A 40 16.53 4.35 11.98
CA LEU A 40 17.10 3.01 12.16
C LEU A 40 18.48 2.91 11.53
N TRP A 41 19.42 2.16 12.12
CA TRP A 41 20.72 1.84 11.52
C TRP A 41 21.52 3.06 11.02
N PRO A 42 21.85 4.04 11.88
CA PRO A 42 22.60 5.23 11.47
C PRO A 42 24.01 4.87 11.01
N GLY A 43 24.55 5.65 10.06
CA GLY A 43 25.90 5.46 9.52
C GLY A 43 25.95 5.68 8.02
N GLN A 44 27.02 5.19 7.38
CA GLN A 44 27.21 5.24 5.92
C GLN A 44 27.29 3.85 5.29
N ASN A 45 27.44 2.79 6.09
CA ASN A 45 27.50 1.42 5.64
C ASN A 45 26.59 0.54 6.50
N ILE A 46 25.81 -0.35 5.87
CA ILE A 46 24.80 -1.15 6.57
C ILE A 46 25.43 -2.16 7.53
N TRP A 47 26.62 -2.71 7.25
CA TRP A 47 27.24 -3.71 8.14
C TRP A 47 27.86 -3.10 9.41
N SER A 48 28.33 -1.87 9.33
CA SER A 48 28.88 -1.16 10.49
C SER A 48 27.83 -0.36 11.26
N ALA A 49 26.61 -0.24 10.74
CA ALA A 49 25.52 0.46 11.41
C ALA A 49 25.08 -0.29 12.69
N PRO A 50 24.96 0.38 13.85
CA PRO A 50 24.55 -0.27 15.10
C PRO A 50 23.21 -1.00 14.97
N GLY A 51 23.17 -2.27 15.40
CA GLY A 51 21.99 -3.14 15.35
C GLY A 51 21.65 -3.70 13.95
N ALA A 52 22.34 -3.29 12.89
CA ALA A 52 22.06 -3.77 11.54
C ALA A 52 22.57 -5.20 11.30
N ALA A 53 23.72 -5.57 11.88
CA ALA A 53 24.26 -6.93 11.74
C ALA A 53 23.30 -8.00 12.30
N GLU A 54 22.65 -7.72 13.43
CA GLU A 54 21.60 -8.58 14.02
C GLU A 54 20.42 -8.73 13.06
N ALA A 55 19.89 -7.61 12.56
CA ALA A 55 18.80 -7.62 11.58
C ALA A 55 19.17 -8.35 10.27
N MET A 56 20.39 -8.15 9.77
CA MET A 56 20.91 -8.83 8.57
C MET A 56 21.04 -10.34 8.80
N SER A 57 21.36 -10.80 10.01
CA SER A 57 21.45 -12.23 10.32
C SER A 57 20.11 -12.97 10.21
N LEU A 58 18.99 -12.24 10.25
CA LEU A 58 17.63 -12.79 10.17
C LEU A 58 17.08 -12.86 8.73
N ILE A 59 17.87 -12.51 7.73
CA ILE A 59 17.48 -12.61 6.31
C ILE A 59 18.43 -13.55 5.56
N SER A 60 18.06 -13.99 4.35
CA SER A 60 18.88 -14.93 3.60
C SER A 60 20.20 -14.31 3.14
N MET A 61 21.22 -15.14 2.90
CA MET A 61 22.51 -14.69 2.35
C MET A 61 22.36 -13.97 1.00
N SER A 62 21.38 -14.37 0.17
CA SER A 62 21.06 -13.68 -1.08
C SER A 62 20.52 -12.26 -0.83
N GLU A 63 19.61 -12.09 0.13
CA GLU A 63 19.09 -10.78 0.53
C GLU A 63 20.21 -9.92 1.14
N GLN A 64 21.05 -10.49 2.02
CA GLN A 64 22.19 -9.79 2.61
C GLN A 64 23.13 -9.25 1.53
N LYS A 65 23.46 -10.06 0.52
CA LYS A 65 24.30 -9.64 -0.61
C LYS A 65 23.66 -8.49 -1.37
N THR A 66 22.37 -8.58 -1.72
CA THR A 66 21.66 -7.50 -2.42
C THR A 66 21.60 -6.21 -1.61
N ILE A 67 21.32 -6.28 -0.32
CA ILE A 67 21.21 -5.11 0.57
C ILE A 67 22.57 -4.45 0.79
N SER A 68 23.61 -5.25 1.03
CA SER A 68 24.98 -4.75 1.24
C SER A 68 25.61 -4.13 0.00
N GLY A 69 25.12 -4.46 -1.20
CA GLY A 69 25.58 -3.91 -2.47
C GLY A 69 24.98 -2.55 -2.85
N LYS A 70 24.08 -1.98 -2.05
CA LYS A 70 23.49 -0.66 -2.32
C LYS A 70 24.53 0.44 -2.16
N MET A 71 24.53 1.40 -3.09
CA MET A 71 25.46 2.54 -3.07
C MET A 71 25.20 3.45 -1.87
N PHE A 72 23.93 3.70 -1.55
CA PHE A 72 23.52 4.56 -0.45
C PHE A 72 22.90 3.73 0.69
N ILE A 73 23.26 4.07 1.93
CA ILE A 73 22.73 3.37 3.11
C ILE A 73 21.22 3.53 3.24
N GLN A 74 20.64 4.65 2.78
CA GLN A 74 19.20 4.88 2.80
C GLN A 74 18.45 3.78 2.04
N ASP A 75 18.96 3.38 0.87
CA ASP A 75 18.41 2.28 0.08
C ASP A 75 18.62 0.93 0.78
N ALA A 76 19.77 0.74 1.43
CA ALA A 76 20.04 -0.48 2.20
C ALA A 76 19.09 -0.63 3.39
N LYS A 77 18.81 0.46 4.12
CA LYS A 77 17.86 0.51 5.24
C LYS A 77 16.45 0.13 4.79
N MET A 78 15.93 0.77 3.74
CA MET A 78 14.60 0.48 3.22
C MET A 78 14.51 -0.96 2.69
N SER A 79 15.56 -1.44 2.02
CA SER A 79 15.62 -2.81 1.51
C SER A 79 15.65 -3.85 2.65
N LEU A 80 16.40 -3.58 3.73
CA LEU A 80 16.43 -4.42 4.92
C LEU A 80 15.08 -4.44 5.64
N GLY A 81 14.48 -3.25 5.88
CA GLY A 81 13.14 -3.14 6.45
C GLY A 81 12.11 -3.92 5.63
N SER A 82 12.14 -3.77 4.30
CA SER A 82 11.25 -4.50 3.39
C SER A 82 11.45 -6.02 3.45
N ALA A 83 12.70 -6.50 3.52
CA ALA A 83 13.00 -7.93 3.65
C ALA A 83 12.41 -8.51 4.94
N LEU A 84 12.59 -7.81 6.06
CA LEU A 84 12.09 -8.22 7.37
C LEU A 84 10.56 -8.20 7.43
N LEU A 85 9.91 -7.15 6.91
CA LEU A 85 8.43 -7.07 6.90
C LEU A 85 7.80 -8.20 6.07
N LYS A 86 8.35 -8.51 4.89
CA LYS A 86 7.88 -9.65 4.10
C LYS A 86 8.01 -10.96 4.87
N ARG A 87 9.14 -11.18 5.55
CA ARG A 87 9.36 -12.40 6.34
C ARG A 87 8.42 -12.50 7.54
N LEU A 88 8.21 -11.38 8.24
CA LEU A 88 7.25 -11.30 9.34
C LEU A 88 5.84 -11.66 8.86
N PHE A 89 5.38 -11.05 7.77
CA PHE A 89 4.05 -11.32 7.22
C PHE A 89 3.89 -12.79 6.83
N ILE A 90 4.84 -13.36 6.09
CA ILE A 90 4.76 -14.76 5.64
C ILE A 90 4.79 -15.72 6.84
N SER A 91 5.65 -15.48 7.83
CA SER A 91 5.73 -16.32 9.02
C SER A 91 4.43 -16.32 9.83
N GLN A 92 3.81 -15.15 10.02
CA GLN A 92 2.55 -15.00 10.72
C GLN A 92 1.36 -15.56 9.93
N ALA A 93 1.25 -15.26 8.64
CA ALA A 93 0.12 -15.66 7.83
C ALA A 93 0.07 -17.17 7.57
N LEU A 94 1.23 -17.84 7.52
CA LEU A 94 1.33 -19.27 7.21
C LEU A 94 1.62 -20.13 8.44
N ASP A 95 1.77 -19.53 9.63
CA ASP A 95 2.16 -20.23 10.87
C ASP A 95 3.42 -21.10 10.69
N ILE A 96 4.46 -20.52 10.07
CA ILE A 96 5.75 -21.20 9.85
C ILE A 96 6.90 -20.51 10.60
N PRO A 97 7.91 -21.26 11.06
CA PRO A 97 9.11 -20.67 11.66
C PRO A 97 9.78 -19.68 10.70
N TRP A 98 10.37 -18.64 11.28
CA TRP A 98 11.05 -17.58 10.56
C TRP A 98 12.14 -18.13 9.64
N SER A 99 12.90 -19.13 10.10
CA SER A 99 13.94 -19.81 9.31
C SER A 99 13.39 -20.63 8.15
N ALA A 100 12.09 -20.96 8.13
CA ALA A 100 11.42 -21.68 7.04
C ALA A 100 10.85 -20.76 5.96
N VAL A 101 10.79 -19.43 6.19
CA VAL A 101 10.27 -18.50 5.17
C VAL A 101 11.16 -18.51 3.92
N ARG A 102 10.54 -18.76 2.76
CA ARG A 102 11.15 -18.70 1.44
C ARG A 102 10.34 -17.77 0.53
N LEU A 103 11.05 -17.01 -0.31
CA LEU A 103 10.45 -16.07 -1.25
C LEU A 103 10.97 -16.33 -2.66
N ALA A 104 10.10 -16.15 -3.64
CA ALA A 104 10.43 -16.05 -5.06
C ALA A 104 9.72 -14.84 -5.68
N ARG A 105 9.72 -14.73 -7.01
CA ARG A 105 8.93 -13.73 -7.75
C ARG A 105 7.97 -14.45 -8.69
N LYS A 106 6.71 -13.98 -8.75
CA LYS A 106 5.69 -14.44 -9.70
C LYS A 106 6.15 -14.09 -11.12
N THR A 107 5.88 -14.97 -12.09
CA THR A 107 6.12 -14.80 -13.54
C THR A 107 7.55 -14.43 -13.98
N ASP A 108 8.08 -13.28 -13.59
CA ASP A 108 9.42 -12.80 -13.93
C ASP A 108 10.38 -12.86 -12.72
N PRO A 109 11.55 -13.52 -12.83
CA PRO A 109 12.49 -13.70 -11.71
C PRO A 109 13.21 -12.42 -11.27
N LYS A 110 13.11 -11.33 -12.02
CA LYS A 110 13.77 -10.05 -11.75
C LYS A 110 12.76 -8.95 -11.39
N HIS A 111 11.69 -8.82 -12.15
CA HIS A 111 10.71 -7.74 -12.07
C HIS A 111 9.37 -8.16 -11.46
N GLY A 112 9.09 -9.45 -11.38
CA GLY A 112 7.83 -9.96 -10.89
C GLY A 112 7.57 -9.68 -9.42
N LYS A 113 6.30 -9.69 -9.03
CA LYS A 113 5.87 -9.48 -7.64
C LYS A 113 6.44 -10.57 -6.71
N PRO A 114 7.05 -10.22 -5.57
CA PRO A 114 7.47 -11.21 -4.59
C PRO A 114 6.30 -12.10 -4.12
N CYS A 115 6.55 -13.39 -3.93
CA CYS A 115 5.56 -14.34 -3.38
C CYS A 115 6.21 -15.35 -2.43
N ALA A 116 5.41 -15.92 -1.53
CA ALA A 116 5.83 -17.02 -0.67
C ALA A 116 5.90 -18.31 -1.48
N VAL A 117 6.95 -19.10 -1.24
CA VAL A 117 7.15 -20.40 -1.88
C VAL A 117 7.52 -21.48 -0.87
N ASP A 118 7.33 -22.74 -1.24
CA ASP A 118 7.82 -23.88 -0.46
C ASP A 118 9.34 -24.12 -0.63
N ALA A 119 9.83 -25.20 -0.01
CA ALA A 119 11.25 -25.55 -0.03
C ALA A 119 11.82 -25.86 -1.43
N VAL A 120 10.97 -26.16 -2.42
CA VAL A 120 11.37 -26.45 -3.80
C VAL A 120 10.94 -25.35 -4.78
N GLY A 121 10.42 -24.22 -4.28
CA GLY A 121 10.11 -23.04 -5.07
C GLY A 121 8.69 -22.99 -5.63
N ARG A 122 7.75 -23.82 -5.16
CA ARG A 122 6.34 -23.77 -5.60
C ARG A 122 5.58 -22.67 -4.83
N PRO A 123 4.78 -21.83 -5.50
CA PRO A 123 3.97 -20.82 -4.83
C PRO A 123 3.02 -21.39 -3.76
N ILE A 124 2.84 -20.61 -2.70
CA ILE A 124 1.83 -20.87 -1.66
C ILE A 124 0.55 -20.11 -2.02
N GLU A 125 -0.59 -20.80 -2.05
CA GLU A 125 -1.90 -20.21 -2.34
C GLU A 125 -2.52 -19.56 -1.11
N GLY A 126 -3.59 -18.77 -1.29
CA GLY A 126 -4.34 -18.19 -0.16
C GLY A 126 -3.59 -17.10 0.61
N ILE A 127 -2.44 -16.66 0.10
CA ILE A 127 -1.65 -15.56 0.62
C ILE A 127 -1.21 -14.66 -0.53
N ASP A 128 -1.23 -13.35 -0.32
CA ASP A 128 -0.61 -12.38 -1.24
C ASP A 128 -0.07 -11.19 -0.44
N PHE A 129 0.98 -10.54 -0.91
CA PHE A 129 1.49 -9.34 -0.26
C PHE A 129 2.22 -8.45 -1.25
N ASN A 130 2.30 -7.17 -0.90
CA ASN A 130 3.09 -6.20 -1.64
C ASN A 130 3.79 -5.25 -0.67
N VAL A 131 4.93 -4.72 -1.09
CA VAL A 131 5.74 -3.78 -0.31
C VAL A 131 6.13 -2.61 -1.20
N SER A 132 6.04 -1.39 -0.66
CA SER A 132 6.60 -0.19 -1.28
C SER A 132 7.45 0.57 -0.28
N HIS A 133 8.39 1.36 -0.79
CA HIS A 133 9.25 2.17 0.07
C HIS A 133 9.74 3.42 -0.64
N GLN A 134 9.82 4.53 0.09
CA GLN A 134 10.39 5.77 -0.41
C GLN A 134 10.89 6.64 0.73
N ALA A 135 12.02 7.33 0.52
CA ALA A 135 12.59 8.32 1.44
C ALA A 135 12.68 7.89 2.91
N GLY A 136 12.97 6.60 3.15
CA GLY A 136 13.11 6.03 4.49
C GLY A 136 11.81 5.48 5.09
N LEU A 137 10.69 5.52 4.38
CA LEU A 137 9.43 4.92 4.80
C LEU A 137 9.19 3.63 4.03
N VAL A 138 8.68 2.60 4.70
CA VAL A 138 8.37 1.28 4.13
C VAL A 138 6.94 0.90 4.50
N THR A 139 6.14 0.49 3.51
CA THR A 139 4.75 0.07 3.67
C THR A 139 4.58 -1.36 3.17
N LEU A 140 3.78 -2.15 3.89
CA LEU A 140 3.40 -3.50 3.46
C LEU A 140 1.88 -3.63 3.51
N ILE A 141 1.31 -4.23 2.48
CA ILE A 141 -0.05 -4.78 2.51
C ILE A 141 0.02 -6.29 2.34
N GLY A 142 -0.79 -7.02 3.09
CA GLY A 142 -0.85 -8.48 3.05
C GLY A 142 -2.29 -8.98 3.10
N TRP A 143 -2.57 -10.03 2.35
CA TRP A 143 -3.80 -10.83 2.38
C TRP A 143 -3.49 -12.21 2.95
N ASN A 144 -4.21 -12.59 4.00
CA ASN A 144 -4.22 -13.94 4.55
C ASN A 144 -5.62 -14.53 4.41
N GLY A 145 -5.81 -15.41 3.44
CA GLY A 145 -7.07 -16.10 3.18
C GLY A 145 -7.42 -17.20 4.18
N LYS A 146 -6.59 -17.43 5.20
CA LYS A 146 -6.77 -18.46 6.25
C LYS A 146 -7.04 -19.85 5.67
N LYS A 147 -6.42 -20.14 4.53
CA LYS A 147 -6.52 -21.43 3.85
C LYS A 147 -5.77 -22.47 4.69
N ARG A 148 -6.34 -23.67 4.82
CA ARG A 148 -5.63 -24.78 5.48
C ARG A 148 -4.49 -25.27 4.59
N HIS A 149 -3.28 -25.24 5.12
CA HIS A 149 -2.08 -25.73 4.46
C HIS A 149 -1.65 -27.09 5.00
N ARG A 150 -0.86 -27.82 4.19
CA ARG A 150 -0.17 -29.03 4.63
C ARG A 150 1.25 -28.66 5.06
N TYR A 151 1.66 -29.22 6.19
CA TYR A 151 2.98 -28.99 6.77
C TYR A 151 3.76 -30.31 6.79
N THR A 152 5.04 -30.24 6.51
CA THR A 152 5.98 -31.34 6.70
C THR A 152 6.23 -31.57 8.19
N PRO A 153 6.75 -32.74 8.61
CA PRO A 153 7.14 -32.98 10.00
C PRO A 153 8.19 -32.00 10.53
N SER A 154 9.00 -31.40 9.65
CA SER A 154 9.98 -30.36 9.99
C SER A 154 9.38 -28.96 10.11
N GLY A 155 8.06 -28.83 9.93
CA GLY A 155 7.33 -27.58 10.02
C GLY A 155 7.41 -26.65 8.82
N SER A 156 7.88 -27.18 7.69
CA SER A 156 7.85 -26.44 6.42
C SER A 156 6.49 -26.61 5.75
N ILE A 157 6.05 -25.61 5.01
CA ILE A 157 4.79 -25.68 4.24
C ILE A 157 5.02 -26.38 2.90
N GLU A 158 4.04 -27.18 2.45
CA GLU A 158 4.00 -27.74 1.10
C GLU A 158 3.24 -26.81 0.15
N GLY A 159 3.88 -26.43 -0.94
CA GLY A 159 3.28 -25.60 -1.99
C GLY A 159 2.36 -26.41 -2.90
N PHE A 160 1.50 -25.70 -3.62
CA PHE A 160 0.51 -26.34 -4.47
C PHE A 160 1.15 -27.00 -5.70
N MET A 161 0.73 -28.24 -6.02
CA MET A 161 1.16 -28.95 -7.22
C MET A 161 0.06 -28.85 -8.29
N SER A 162 0.01 -27.75 -9.05
CA SER A 162 -0.74 -27.77 -10.30
C SER A 162 -0.04 -27.00 -11.40
N SER A 163 -0.19 -27.52 -12.62
CA SER A 163 0.29 -26.94 -13.86
C SER A 163 -0.77 -25.98 -14.43
N HIS A 164 -0.40 -24.70 -14.56
CA HIS A 164 -0.88 -23.77 -15.60
C HIS A 164 -2.39 -23.45 -15.73
N SER A 165 -3.19 -23.43 -14.66
CA SER A 165 -4.50 -22.75 -14.75
C SER A 165 -4.90 -22.03 -13.46
N GLN A 166 -5.01 -20.70 -13.57
CA GLN A 166 -5.68 -19.75 -12.66
C GLN A 166 -5.06 -19.62 -11.26
N LEU A 167 -3.89 -18.96 -11.22
CA LEU A 167 -3.02 -18.76 -10.05
C LEU A 167 -3.27 -17.45 -9.28
N GLU A 168 -4.39 -16.76 -9.52
CA GLU A 168 -4.65 -15.55 -8.76
C GLU A 168 -5.19 -15.90 -7.38
N PRO A 169 -4.59 -15.36 -6.30
CA PRO A 169 -5.19 -15.48 -4.97
C PRO A 169 -6.60 -14.90 -5.05
N ASN A 170 -7.55 -15.46 -4.28
CA ASN A 170 -8.92 -14.94 -4.23
C ASN A 170 -8.96 -13.43 -3.99
N VAL A 171 -7.94 -12.89 -3.31
CA VAL A 171 -7.69 -11.46 -3.19
C VAL A 171 -6.22 -11.16 -3.49
N MET A 172 -5.97 -10.26 -4.44
CA MET A 172 -4.67 -9.66 -4.69
C MET A 172 -4.55 -8.34 -3.93
N VAL A 173 -3.33 -7.98 -3.52
CA VAL A 173 -3.05 -6.74 -2.81
C VAL A 173 -1.86 -5.96 -3.40
N GLY A 174 -1.97 -4.64 -3.48
CA GLY A 174 -0.95 -3.72 -3.96
C GLY A 174 -0.83 -2.53 -3.03
N VAL A 175 0.39 -2.03 -2.80
CA VAL A 175 0.63 -0.80 -2.03
C VAL A 175 1.65 0.06 -2.74
N ASP A 176 1.46 1.36 -2.69
CA ASP A 176 2.48 2.31 -3.08
C ASP A 176 2.60 3.45 -2.07
N ILE A 177 3.79 4.03 -1.98
CA ILE A 177 4.07 5.23 -1.20
C ILE A 177 4.79 6.21 -2.10
N VAL A 178 4.31 7.45 -2.10
CA VAL A 178 4.85 8.53 -2.91
C VAL A 178 5.26 9.72 -2.06
N CYS A 179 6.37 10.38 -2.41
CA CYS A 179 6.77 11.68 -1.88
C CYS A 179 6.48 12.78 -2.91
N VAL A 180 5.59 13.70 -2.55
CA VAL A 180 5.04 14.75 -3.43
C VAL A 180 6.09 15.77 -3.88
N ASN A 181 7.18 15.92 -3.11
CA ASN A 181 8.23 16.91 -3.36
C ASN A 181 9.59 16.28 -3.67
N GLU A 182 9.65 14.98 -3.99
CA GLU A 182 10.95 14.28 -4.15
C GLU A 182 11.80 14.89 -5.27
N ARG A 183 11.14 15.28 -6.36
CA ARG A 183 11.78 15.93 -7.50
C ARG A 183 11.48 17.42 -7.43
N ASP A 184 12.06 18.11 -6.46
CA ASP A 184 12.22 19.58 -6.42
C ASP A 184 12.97 20.14 -7.66
N ASP A 185 12.95 19.43 -8.79
CA ASP A 185 13.36 19.87 -10.12
C ASP A 185 12.26 20.74 -10.72
N TYR A 186 11.94 21.83 -10.03
CA TYR A 186 11.12 22.91 -10.57
C TYR A 186 11.72 23.50 -11.86
N ARG A 187 12.94 23.14 -12.24
CA ARG A 187 13.59 23.59 -13.47
C ARG A 187 12.71 23.37 -14.69
N THR A 188 12.08 22.20 -14.83
CA THR A 188 11.17 21.94 -15.96
C THR A 188 9.88 22.76 -15.83
N ILE A 189 9.32 22.90 -14.62
CA ILE A 189 8.11 23.69 -14.39
C ILE A 189 8.37 25.19 -14.67
N ASP A 190 9.53 25.70 -14.27
CA ASP A 190 9.94 27.08 -14.48
C ASP A 190 10.16 27.35 -15.98
N GLN A 191 10.75 26.40 -16.72
CA GLN A 191 11.00 26.52 -18.15
C GLN A 191 9.74 26.30 -19.00
N GLU A 192 9.07 25.16 -18.82
CA GLU A 192 8.02 24.67 -19.72
C GLU A 192 6.62 24.83 -19.15
N GLY A 193 6.48 25.00 -17.83
CA GLY A 193 5.20 25.05 -17.14
C GLY A 193 4.84 23.70 -16.55
N LEU A 194 3.85 23.67 -15.67
CA LEU A 194 3.34 22.41 -15.12
C LEU A 194 2.80 21.48 -16.22
N ASP A 195 2.21 22.04 -17.28
CA ASP A 195 1.73 21.27 -18.44
C ASP A 195 2.85 20.50 -19.13
N GLY A 196 3.99 21.15 -19.41
CA GLY A 196 5.16 20.48 -19.97
C GLY A 196 5.70 19.38 -19.05
N TRP A 197 5.73 19.64 -17.73
CA TRP A 197 6.15 18.64 -16.75
C TRP A 197 5.22 17.41 -16.71
N VAL A 198 3.90 17.60 -16.72
CA VAL A 198 2.91 16.51 -16.73
C VAL A 198 2.99 15.71 -18.04
N ASP A 199 3.29 16.37 -19.16
CA ASP A 199 3.36 15.73 -20.48
C ASP A 199 4.56 14.80 -20.68
N ILE A 200 5.56 14.86 -19.79
CA ILE A 200 6.62 13.84 -19.73
C ILE A 200 6.04 12.44 -19.48
N TYR A 201 4.86 12.34 -18.87
CA TYR A 201 4.21 11.08 -18.48
C TYR A 201 3.06 10.66 -19.42
N ASP A 202 3.06 11.11 -20.67
CA ASP A 202 2.04 10.78 -21.68
C ASP A 202 1.89 9.28 -22.00
N PHE A 203 2.92 8.50 -21.68
CA PHE A 203 2.99 7.05 -21.84
C PHE A 203 2.39 6.28 -20.64
N VAL A 204 2.18 6.96 -19.51
CA VAL A 204 1.61 6.39 -18.28
C VAL A 204 0.14 6.76 -18.13
N PHE A 205 -0.21 8.01 -18.40
CA PHE A 205 -1.54 8.55 -18.11
C PHE A 205 -2.33 8.86 -19.38
N SER A 206 -3.66 8.72 -19.29
CA SER A 206 -4.55 9.11 -20.38
C SER A 206 -4.56 10.63 -20.60
N ASP A 207 -5.13 11.07 -21.71
CA ASP A 207 -5.23 12.50 -22.00
C ASP A 207 -6.16 13.20 -21.01
N GLU A 208 -7.22 12.51 -20.55
CA GLU A 208 -8.17 13.01 -19.55
C GLU A 208 -7.50 13.12 -18.18
N GLU A 209 -6.80 12.08 -17.72
CA GLU A 209 -6.07 12.12 -16.46
C GLU A 209 -5.07 13.28 -16.43
N ARG A 210 -4.25 13.43 -17.49
CA ARG A 210 -3.29 14.54 -17.59
C ARG A 210 -3.99 15.90 -17.63
N TRP A 211 -5.16 16.01 -18.26
CA TRP A 211 -5.92 17.25 -18.26
C TRP A 211 -6.32 17.64 -16.84
N THR A 212 -6.87 16.69 -16.06
CA THR A 212 -7.27 16.96 -14.67
C THR A 212 -6.08 17.30 -13.78
N MET A 213 -4.94 16.64 -13.95
CA MET A 213 -3.70 16.96 -13.21
C MET A 213 -3.23 18.40 -13.47
N LYS A 214 -3.43 18.91 -14.69
CA LYS A 214 -3.03 20.27 -15.07
C LYS A 214 -4.04 21.30 -14.61
N PHE A 215 -5.34 21.05 -14.75
CA PHE A 215 -6.35 22.10 -14.68
C PHE A 215 -7.26 22.03 -13.46
N ASP A 216 -7.35 20.90 -12.76
CA ASP A 216 -8.12 20.81 -11.53
C ASP A 216 -7.27 21.15 -10.31
N VAL A 217 -7.92 21.61 -9.25
CA VAL A 217 -7.32 21.86 -7.93
C VAL A 217 -8.36 21.50 -6.88
N ASP A 218 -8.09 20.51 -6.05
CA ASP A 218 -9.01 20.11 -4.98
C ASP A 218 -9.11 21.22 -3.91
N TYR A 219 -7.95 21.70 -3.47
CA TYR A 219 -7.78 22.80 -2.53
C TYR A 219 -6.35 23.35 -2.60
N ILE A 220 -6.13 24.55 -2.08
CA ILE A 220 -4.79 25.02 -1.68
C ILE A 220 -4.76 25.29 -0.17
N THR A 221 -3.58 25.15 0.44
CA THR A 221 -3.35 25.52 1.85
C THR A 221 -2.60 26.83 1.89
N LEU A 222 -3.20 27.87 2.46
CA LEU A 222 -2.57 29.17 2.65
C LEU A 222 -1.52 29.11 3.77
N LEU A 223 -0.69 30.15 3.85
CA LEU A 223 0.39 30.24 4.85
C LEU A 223 -0.10 30.28 6.30
N ASP A 224 -1.35 30.68 6.52
CA ASP A 224 -2.01 30.66 7.84
C ASP A 224 -2.67 29.30 8.17
N GLY A 225 -2.55 28.32 7.26
CA GLY A 225 -3.13 26.99 7.39
C GLY A 225 -4.59 26.89 6.96
N THR A 226 -5.23 27.98 6.56
CA THR A 226 -6.58 27.91 6.01
C THR A 226 -6.56 27.31 4.61
N HIS A 227 -7.63 26.61 4.25
CA HIS A 227 -7.78 26.03 2.92
C HIS A 227 -8.71 26.88 2.05
N LEU A 228 -8.34 27.07 0.79
CA LEU A 228 -9.28 27.50 -0.25
C LEU A 228 -9.72 26.29 -1.06
N THR A 229 -11.02 26.14 -1.24
CA THR A 229 -11.62 25.09 -2.08
C THR A 229 -11.50 25.41 -3.57
N ALA A 230 -11.67 24.41 -4.43
CA ALA A 230 -11.81 24.59 -5.88
C ALA A 230 -12.76 25.74 -6.27
N SER A 231 -13.92 25.82 -5.60
CA SER A 231 -14.93 26.85 -5.87
C SER A 231 -14.49 28.27 -5.48
N GLU A 232 -13.69 28.41 -4.42
CA GLU A 232 -13.12 29.69 -4.00
C GLU A 232 -11.96 30.13 -4.89
N ILE A 233 -11.19 29.18 -5.43
CA ILE A 233 -10.10 29.42 -6.38
C ILE A 233 -10.65 29.83 -7.74
N GLY A 234 -11.76 29.24 -8.19
CA GLY A 234 -12.36 29.57 -9.49
C GLY A 234 -11.38 29.38 -10.65
N ARG A 235 -11.41 30.30 -11.65
CA ARG A 235 -10.59 30.16 -12.87
C ARG A 235 -9.08 30.39 -12.69
N TYR A 236 -8.63 30.73 -11.49
CA TYR A 236 -7.19 30.75 -11.18
C TYR A 236 -6.59 29.34 -11.19
N ASP A 237 -7.43 28.29 -11.19
CA ASP A 237 -7.09 26.90 -11.48
C ASP A 237 -6.29 26.70 -12.79
N ARG A 238 -6.39 27.65 -13.74
CA ARG A 238 -5.64 27.63 -15.02
C ARG A 238 -4.19 28.11 -14.91
N GLU A 239 -3.75 28.60 -13.76
CA GLU A 239 -2.35 29.02 -13.60
C GLU A 239 -1.44 27.80 -13.49
N LEU A 240 -0.46 27.72 -14.40
CA LEU A 240 0.48 26.60 -14.53
C LEU A 240 1.93 27.02 -14.29
N ARG A 241 2.18 28.31 -14.03
CA ARG A 241 3.51 28.87 -13.78
C ARG A 241 3.66 29.25 -12.31
N ARG A 242 4.87 29.03 -11.81
CA ARG A 242 5.31 29.43 -10.48
C ARG A 242 5.56 30.93 -10.37
N ASN A 243 5.72 31.41 -9.13
CA ASN A 243 6.17 32.77 -8.78
C ASN A 243 5.28 33.93 -9.28
N LYS A 244 3.98 33.70 -9.47
CA LYS A 244 3.03 34.77 -9.78
C LYS A 244 2.20 35.13 -8.56
N GLN A 245 2.00 36.41 -8.33
CA GLN A 245 1.09 36.88 -7.29
C GLN A 245 -0.34 36.81 -7.81
N ILE A 246 -1.18 36.06 -7.10
CA ILE A 246 -2.61 35.90 -7.39
C ILE A 246 -3.38 36.65 -6.31
N THR A 247 -4.36 37.44 -6.72
CA THR A 247 -5.31 38.09 -5.83
C THR A 247 -6.72 37.80 -6.32
N LEU A 248 -7.57 37.32 -5.42
CA LEU A 248 -8.97 36.98 -5.70
C LEU A 248 -9.88 37.38 -4.55
N THR A 249 -11.17 37.54 -4.85
CA THR A 249 -12.23 37.68 -3.85
C THR A 249 -13.04 36.38 -3.84
N THR A 250 -13.06 35.67 -2.72
CA THR A 250 -13.84 34.44 -2.56
C THR A 250 -15.34 34.72 -2.70
N PRO A 251 -16.19 33.70 -2.96
CA PRO A 251 -17.65 33.87 -2.96
C PRO A 251 -18.23 34.45 -1.66
N SER A 252 -17.51 34.32 -0.54
CA SER A 252 -17.87 34.90 0.76
C SER A 252 -17.55 36.39 0.90
N GLY A 253 -16.90 37.01 -0.10
CA GLY A 253 -16.46 38.40 -0.07
C GLY A 253 -15.10 38.62 0.61
N ARG A 254 -14.41 37.56 1.04
CA ARG A 254 -13.03 37.64 1.57
C ARG A 254 -12.03 37.80 0.43
N ASP A 255 -11.21 38.85 0.50
CA ASP A 255 -10.06 39.05 -0.38
C ASP A 255 -8.86 38.20 0.09
N VAL A 256 -8.22 37.52 -0.85
CA VAL A 256 -7.07 36.65 -0.59
C VAL A 256 -5.99 36.89 -1.63
N THR A 257 -4.75 37.02 -1.16
CA THR A 257 -3.55 37.14 -2.01
C THR A 257 -2.57 36.03 -1.66
N PHE A 258 -2.07 35.30 -2.66
CA PHE A 258 -1.10 34.23 -2.49
C PHE A 258 -0.19 34.06 -3.71
N ASN A 259 0.88 33.28 -3.57
CA ASN A 259 1.80 32.95 -4.67
C ASN A 259 1.30 31.69 -5.41
N SER A 260 1.33 31.70 -6.74
CA SER A 260 0.92 30.59 -7.60
C SER A 260 1.66 29.28 -7.34
N ASP A 261 2.79 29.31 -6.64
CA ASP A 261 3.45 28.11 -6.09
C ASP A 261 2.45 27.21 -5.34
N LEU A 262 1.51 27.78 -4.58
CA LEU A 262 0.50 26.96 -3.86
C LEU A 262 -0.45 26.21 -4.81
N LEU A 263 -0.72 26.73 -6.01
CA LEU A 263 -1.51 26.02 -7.02
C LEU A 263 -0.67 24.94 -7.68
N VAL A 264 0.60 25.22 -7.97
CA VAL A 264 1.53 24.25 -8.55
C VAL A 264 1.73 23.08 -7.59
N ASP A 265 1.93 23.34 -6.30
CA ASP A 265 2.07 22.31 -5.25
C ASP A 265 0.80 21.46 -5.12
N ALA A 266 -0.38 22.09 -5.15
CA ALA A 266 -1.65 21.36 -5.11
C ALA A 266 -1.85 20.45 -6.34
N LYS A 267 -1.41 20.91 -7.52
CA LYS A 267 -1.48 20.12 -8.75
C LYS A 267 -0.43 19.01 -8.81
N LEU A 268 0.77 19.25 -8.29
CA LEU A 268 1.77 18.19 -8.08
C LEU A 268 1.25 17.14 -7.12
N ARG A 269 0.59 17.53 -6.03
CA ARG A 269 -0.08 16.60 -5.12
C ARG A 269 -1.15 15.78 -5.84
N ARG A 270 -1.94 16.40 -6.71
CA ARG A 270 -2.92 15.69 -7.55
C ARG A 270 -2.23 14.70 -8.49
N PHE A 271 -1.19 15.12 -9.21
CA PHE A 271 -0.39 14.22 -10.05
C PHE A 271 0.11 13.01 -9.26
N TYR A 272 0.71 13.24 -8.09
CA TYR A 272 1.26 12.16 -7.27
C TYR A 272 0.16 11.28 -6.64
N THR A 273 -1.06 11.79 -6.49
CA THR A 273 -2.23 10.98 -6.13
C THR A 273 -2.54 9.97 -7.23
N PHE A 274 -2.64 10.41 -8.49
CA PHE A 274 -2.81 9.52 -9.65
C PHE A 274 -1.63 8.54 -9.80
N PHE A 275 -0.40 9.02 -9.64
CA PHE A 275 0.79 8.19 -9.73
C PHE A 275 0.77 7.07 -8.69
N CYS A 276 0.45 7.40 -7.44
CA CYS A 276 0.38 6.42 -6.35
C CYS A 276 -0.74 5.40 -6.58
N TYR A 277 -1.91 5.84 -7.06
CA TYR A 277 -2.98 4.92 -7.47
C TYR A 277 -2.52 3.98 -8.60
N LYS A 278 -1.91 4.53 -9.66
CA LYS A 278 -1.43 3.74 -10.81
C LYS A 278 -0.42 2.68 -10.37
N GLU A 279 0.59 3.08 -9.59
CA GLU A 279 1.60 2.16 -9.04
C GLU A 279 0.98 1.08 -8.14
N ALA A 280 0.09 1.45 -7.22
CA ALA A 280 -0.57 0.50 -6.33
C ALA A 280 -1.39 -0.54 -7.11
N TYR A 281 -2.10 -0.11 -8.16
CA TYR A 281 -2.86 -1.01 -9.03
C TYR A 281 -1.94 -1.94 -9.82
N ILE A 282 -0.91 -1.43 -10.49
CA ILE A 282 0.04 -2.25 -11.26
C ILE A 282 0.73 -3.29 -10.37
N LYS A 283 0.96 -2.95 -9.10
CA LYS A 283 1.54 -3.84 -8.09
C LYS A 283 0.61 -4.98 -7.66
N LEU A 284 -0.67 -4.99 -8.04
CA LEU A 284 -1.54 -6.16 -7.93
C LEU A 284 -0.97 -7.32 -8.75
N ALA A 285 -0.75 -7.11 -10.05
CA ALA A 285 -0.25 -8.11 -11.01
C ALA A 285 1.29 -8.21 -11.06
N GLY A 286 2.01 -7.14 -10.71
CA GLY A 286 3.48 -7.09 -10.74
C GLY A 286 4.09 -6.81 -12.12
N GLU A 287 3.33 -6.16 -13.00
CA GLU A 287 3.75 -5.87 -14.39
C GLU A 287 4.69 -4.65 -14.53
N ALA A 288 4.89 -3.89 -13.45
CA ALA A 288 5.63 -2.62 -13.44
C ALA A 288 5.12 -1.61 -14.49
N LEU A 289 5.81 -0.47 -14.66
CA LEU A 289 5.46 0.58 -15.65
C LEU A 289 5.76 0.18 -17.12
N LEU A 290 5.84 -1.12 -17.41
CA LEU A 290 6.06 -1.63 -18.77
C LEU A 290 4.78 -2.17 -19.41
N ALA A 291 3.67 -2.13 -18.68
CA ALA A 291 2.37 -2.55 -19.19
C ALA A 291 1.96 -1.70 -20.41
N PRO A 292 1.63 -2.31 -21.56
CA PRO A 292 1.17 -1.56 -22.74
C PRO A 292 -0.22 -0.95 -22.54
N TRP A 293 -0.91 -1.34 -21.47
CA TRP A 293 -2.29 -0.95 -21.16
C TRP A 293 -2.41 0.22 -20.15
N LEU A 294 -1.29 0.86 -19.76
CA LEU A 294 -1.29 1.88 -18.71
C LEU A 294 -2.25 3.05 -18.95
N LYS A 295 -2.35 3.49 -20.20
CA LYS A 295 -3.25 4.60 -20.59
C LYS A 295 -4.72 4.20 -20.59
N GLN A 296 -5.01 2.90 -20.67
CA GLN A 296 -6.36 2.34 -20.66
C GLN A 296 -6.87 2.11 -19.25
N LEU A 297 -5.97 2.01 -18.27
CA LEU A 297 -6.31 2.11 -16.85
C LEU A 297 -6.50 3.58 -16.50
N GLU A 298 -7.68 4.00 -16.08
CA GLU A 298 -8.00 5.38 -15.73
C GLU A 298 -8.61 5.44 -14.34
N PHE A 299 -8.32 6.52 -13.61
CA PHE A 299 -8.93 6.79 -12.32
C PHE A 299 -9.87 7.99 -12.41
N LEU A 300 -11.12 7.79 -11.99
CA LEU A 300 -12.15 8.82 -11.96
C LEU A 300 -12.46 9.19 -10.50
N ASN A 301 -13.12 10.34 -10.31
CA ASN A 301 -13.41 10.91 -9.00
C ASN A 301 -12.14 11.06 -8.11
N VAL A 302 -10.99 11.30 -8.73
CA VAL A 302 -9.72 11.45 -7.98
C VAL A 302 -9.72 12.75 -7.19
N ARG A 303 -9.37 12.63 -5.90
CA ARG A 303 -9.19 13.74 -4.98
C ARG A 303 -7.91 13.56 -4.18
N SER A 304 -7.12 14.63 -4.08
CA SER A 304 -5.90 14.64 -3.28
C SER A 304 -6.23 14.61 -1.77
N PRO A 305 -5.65 13.72 -0.95
CA PRO A 305 -5.87 13.70 0.49
C PRO A 305 -5.22 14.91 1.16
N LYS A 306 -5.88 15.55 2.14
CA LYS A 306 -5.28 16.61 2.96
C LYS A 306 -4.13 16.08 3.82
N PRO A 307 -2.97 16.78 3.88
CA PRO A 307 -1.87 16.47 4.79
C PRO A 307 -2.29 16.41 6.25
N ALA A 308 -1.51 15.73 7.09
CA ALA A 308 -1.78 15.60 8.52
C ALA A 308 -1.70 16.93 9.29
N THR A 309 -0.87 17.87 8.82
CA THR A 309 -0.67 19.18 9.46
C THR A 309 -0.31 20.27 8.45
N VAL A 310 -0.54 21.52 8.86
CA VAL A 310 -0.07 22.73 8.17
C VAL A 310 1.46 22.76 8.19
N ALA A 311 2.05 23.25 7.10
CA ALA A 311 3.48 23.54 6.99
C ALA A 311 4.04 24.18 8.28
N ARG A 312 5.20 23.70 8.75
CA ARG A 312 5.99 24.27 9.87
C ARG A 312 5.59 23.89 11.31
N CYS A 313 4.66 22.96 11.52
CA CYS A 313 4.53 22.28 12.81
C CYS A 313 5.38 21.01 12.81
N ASN A 314 6.20 20.80 13.85
CA ASN A 314 7.11 19.67 13.94
C ASN A 314 6.32 18.41 14.35
N THR A 315 5.64 17.78 13.40
CA THR A 315 4.75 16.62 13.62
C THR A 315 5.13 15.48 12.68
N HIS A 316 6.39 15.06 12.76
CA HIS A 316 6.85 13.82 12.15
C HIS A 316 5.99 12.65 12.69
N GLY A 317 5.49 11.79 11.80
CA GLY A 317 4.77 10.58 12.17
C GLY A 317 3.25 10.66 12.25
N GLN A 318 2.60 11.69 11.71
CA GLN A 318 1.13 11.82 11.74
C GLN A 318 0.46 11.42 10.42
N TRP A 319 -0.68 10.73 10.53
CA TRP A 319 -1.57 10.43 9.41
C TRP A 319 -2.51 11.60 9.14
N GLY A 320 -2.72 11.90 7.87
CA GLY A 320 -3.67 12.89 7.40
C GLY A 320 -4.97 12.25 6.91
N GLU A 321 -5.63 12.95 5.99
CA GLU A 321 -6.89 12.49 5.43
C GLU A 321 -6.74 11.17 4.65
N GLU A 322 -7.73 10.32 4.80
CA GLU A 322 -7.95 9.11 3.99
C GLU A 322 -9.07 9.37 2.98
N VAL A 323 -8.89 8.86 1.76
CA VAL A 323 -9.82 9.00 0.63
C VAL A 323 -9.97 7.63 -0.02
N ASP A 324 -11.21 7.17 -0.21
CA ASP A 324 -11.55 5.81 -0.64
C ASP A 324 -12.66 5.75 -1.70
N ASP A 325 -12.99 6.88 -2.32
CA ASP A 325 -14.06 7.05 -3.30
C ASP A 325 -13.57 7.13 -4.76
N VAL A 326 -12.33 6.70 -5.02
CA VAL A 326 -11.76 6.64 -6.37
C VAL A 326 -12.44 5.52 -7.18
N GLU A 327 -12.80 5.82 -8.41
CA GLU A 327 -13.31 4.85 -9.36
C GLU A 327 -12.17 4.35 -10.26
N VAL A 328 -12.13 3.04 -10.50
CA VAL A 328 -11.12 2.41 -11.37
C VAL A 328 -11.79 1.99 -12.67
N HIS A 329 -11.28 2.46 -13.80
CA HIS A 329 -11.81 2.13 -15.12
C HIS A 329 -10.71 1.50 -15.98
N MET A 330 -11.06 0.47 -16.74
CA MET A 330 -10.18 -0.18 -17.71
C MET A 330 -10.86 -0.18 -19.08
N ASN A 331 -10.23 0.41 -20.09
CA ASN A 331 -10.83 0.62 -21.42
C ASN A 331 -12.20 1.34 -21.34
N GLY A 332 -12.32 2.32 -20.44
CA GLY A 332 -13.56 3.07 -20.20
C GLY A 332 -14.70 2.24 -19.59
N GLN A 333 -14.40 1.10 -18.98
CA GLN A 333 -15.37 0.30 -18.22
C GLN A 333 -14.93 0.21 -16.76
N GLU A 334 -15.87 0.42 -15.84
CA GLU A 334 -15.60 0.34 -14.41
C GLU A 334 -15.15 -1.08 -13.99
N VAL A 335 -14.10 -1.16 -13.18
CA VAL A 335 -13.53 -2.38 -12.64
C VAL A 335 -14.08 -2.60 -11.23
N LEU A 336 -15.19 -3.33 -11.15
CA LEU A 336 -15.98 -3.49 -9.92
C LEU A 336 -15.36 -4.41 -8.86
N ASP A 337 -14.40 -5.25 -9.26
CA ASP A 337 -13.72 -6.18 -8.35
C ASP A 337 -12.47 -5.58 -7.72
N VAL A 338 -12.32 -4.24 -7.76
CA VAL A 338 -11.19 -3.50 -7.20
C VAL A 338 -11.68 -2.48 -6.18
N LYS A 339 -10.94 -2.34 -5.08
CA LYS A 339 -11.08 -1.21 -4.14
C LYS A 339 -9.73 -0.58 -3.91
N MET A 340 -9.71 0.74 -3.88
CA MET A 340 -8.51 1.50 -3.62
C MET A 340 -8.79 2.59 -2.60
N LYS A 341 -7.76 2.93 -1.83
CA LYS A 341 -7.76 4.12 -0.97
C LYS A 341 -6.39 4.76 -1.01
N ILE A 342 -6.32 6.03 -0.65
CA ILE A 342 -5.09 6.76 -0.43
C ILE A 342 -5.17 7.54 0.88
N GLN A 343 -4.07 7.54 1.63
CA GLN A 343 -4.00 8.27 2.89
C GLN A 343 -2.75 9.15 2.90
N ALA A 344 -2.90 10.41 3.31
CA ALA A 344 -1.76 11.30 3.51
C ALA A 344 -0.96 10.89 4.75
N PHE A 345 0.36 11.07 4.70
CA PHE A 345 1.25 10.92 5.84
C PHE A 345 2.21 12.11 5.89
N GLU A 346 2.33 12.72 7.07
CA GLU A 346 3.05 13.99 7.25
C GLU A 346 2.57 15.04 6.24
N GLU A 347 3.49 15.89 5.76
CA GLU A 347 3.23 16.90 4.74
C GLU A 347 3.36 16.33 3.32
N SER A 348 4.45 15.59 3.10
CA SER A 348 4.94 15.29 1.75
C SER A 348 4.67 13.87 1.29
N PHE A 349 4.06 12.99 2.10
CA PHE A 349 3.84 11.59 1.72
C PHE A 349 2.37 11.25 1.53
N MET A 350 2.11 10.30 0.64
CA MET A 350 0.82 9.64 0.49
C MET A 350 1.05 8.15 0.28
N VAL A 351 0.16 7.33 0.82
CA VAL A 351 0.20 5.87 0.70
C VAL A 351 -1.10 5.40 0.09
N SER A 352 -1.02 4.70 -1.04
CA SER A 352 -2.19 4.07 -1.68
C SER A 352 -2.18 2.57 -1.48
N THR A 353 -3.35 1.99 -1.24
CA THR A 353 -3.57 0.55 -1.24
C THR A 353 -4.58 0.18 -2.29
N ALA A 354 -4.35 -0.94 -2.97
CA ALA A 354 -5.27 -1.58 -3.89
C ALA A 354 -5.54 -3.02 -3.44
N ILE A 355 -6.79 -3.44 -3.51
CA ILE A 355 -7.19 -4.85 -3.39
C ILE A 355 -8.06 -5.24 -4.58
N GLN A 356 -7.93 -6.47 -5.08
CA GLN A 356 -8.70 -6.97 -6.23
C GLN A 356 -9.16 -8.42 -6.03
N GLY A 357 -10.35 -8.77 -6.51
CA GLY A 357 -10.90 -10.13 -6.52
C GLY A 357 -12.16 -10.29 -5.66
N GLU A 358 -12.23 -11.35 -4.84
CA GLU A 358 -13.34 -11.65 -3.91
C GLU A 358 -13.32 -10.74 -2.67
N ILE A 359 -13.47 -9.44 -2.89
CA ILE A 359 -13.30 -8.39 -1.86
C ILE A 359 -14.61 -7.93 -1.20
N GLN A 360 -15.72 -8.63 -1.47
CA GLN A 360 -17.02 -8.26 -0.93
C GLN A 360 -17.03 -8.38 0.61
N GLY A 361 -17.29 -7.26 1.28
CA GLY A 361 -17.29 -7.18 2.74
C GLY A 361 -15.90 -7.18 3.38
N LEU A 362 -14.83 -7.09 2.59
CA LEU A 362 -13.49 -6.79 3.11
C LEU A 362 -13.31 -5.28 3.29
N GLU A 363 -12.69 -4.91 4.40
CA GLU A 363 -12.23 -3.56 4.70
C GLU A 363 -10.70 -3.56 4.73
N VAL A 364 -10.09 -2.52 4.15
CA VAL A 364 -8.65 -2.31 4.25
C VAL A 364 -8.37 -1.51 5.51
N PRO A 365 -7.70 -2.07 6.54
CA PRO A 365 -7.50 -1.36 7.80
C PRO A 365 -6.58 -0.15 7.63
N GLY A 366 -6.55 0.72 8.65
CA GLY A 366 -5.51 1.74 8.77
C GLY A 366 -4.13 1.11 8.93
N PHE A 367 -3.09 1.86 8.56
CA PHE A 367 -1.71 1.38 8.69
C PHE A 367 -1.27 1.28 10.16
N THR A 368 -0.82 0.10 10.57
CA THR A 368 -0.20 -0.12 11.88
C THR A 368 1.28 0.20 11.80
N LYS A 369 1.73 1.17 12.59
CA LYS A 369 3.17 1.49 12.71
C LYS A 369 3.87 0.40 13.52
N LEU A 370 4.89 -0.21 12.94
CA LEU A 370 5.72 -1.21 13.59
C LEU A 370 7.01 -0.60 14.13
N ASP A 371 7.38 -1.00 15.34
CA ASP A 371 8.71 -0.81 15.90
C ASP A 371 9.62 -1.97 15.49
N MET A 372 10.76 -1.64 14.87
CA MET A 372 11.71 -2.63 14.36
C MET A 372 12.16 -3.60 15.46
N ARG A 373 12.41 -3.13 16.67
CA ARG A 373 12.98 -3.96 17.73
C ARG A 373 11.93 -4.87 18.36
N SER A 374 10.83 -4.29 18.80
CA SER A 374 9.83 -4.97 19.63
C SER A 374 8.80 -5.76 18.83
N ASP A 375 8.47 -5.33 17.60
CA ASP A 375 7.47 -6.04 16.78
C ASP A 375 8.13 -7.00 15.80
N VAL A 376 9.25 -6.61 15.18
CA VAL A 376 9.86 -7.37 14.08
C VAL A 376 10.99 -8.29 14.57
N LEU A 377 12.05 -7.72 15.15
CA LEU A 377 13.23 -8.50 15.56
C LEU A 377 12.92 -9.45 16.73
N ALA A 378 12.14 -8.99 17.72
CA ALA A 378 11.73 -9.84 18.83
C ALA A 378 10.86 -11.02 18.36
N TYR A 379 9.93 -10.79 17.41
CA TYR A 379 9.16 -11.87 16.80
C TYR A 379 10.07 -12.86 16.08
N ALA A 380 10.99 -12.37 15.25
CA ALA A 380 11.92 -13.21 14.49
C ALA A 380 12.78 -14.11 15.39
N GLN A 381 13.29 -13.57 16.50
CA GLN A 381 14.09 -14.32 17.48
C GLN A 381 13.27 -15.37 18.20
N LYS A 382 12.05 -15.01 18.65
CA LYS A 382 11.14 -15.94 19.31
C LYS A 382 10.73 -17.08 18.39
N HIS A 383 10.57 -16.81 17.09
CA HIS A 383 10.05 -17.77 16.13
C HIS A 383 11.10 -18.33 15.16
N LEU A 384 12.39 -18.29 15.52
CA LEU A 384 13.47 -18.65 14.59
C LEU A 384 13.35 -20.10 14.10
N ASP A 385 13.25 -21.07 15.01
CA ASP A 385 13.24 -22.52 14.73
C ASP A 385 12.16 -23.28 15.55
N VAL A 386 11.02 -22.64 15.81
CA VAL A 386 9.88 -23.24 16.52
C VAL A 386 9.09 -24.19 15.63
N SER A 387 8.56 -25.24 16.24
CA SER A 387 7.73 -26.22 15.55
C SER A 387 6.30 -25.68 15.30
N PRO A 388 5.60 -26.06 14.20
CA PRO A 388 4.26 -25.51 13.89
C PRO A 388 3.21 -25.75 14.97
N GLY A 389 3.41 -26.75 15.83
CA GLY A 389 2.51 -27.04 16.96
C GLY A 389 2.58 -26.00 18.08
N GLU A 390 3.66 -25.20 18.14
CA GLU A 390 3.89 -24.16 19.15
C GLU A 390 3.35 -22.77 18.71
N PHE A 391 2.83 -22.66 17.48
CA PHE A 391 2.22 -21.42 16.95
C PHE A 391 0.78 -21.18 17.41
N ARG A 392 0.08 -22.21 17.92
CA ARG A 392 -1.35 -22.14 18.29
C ARG A 392 -1.62 -21.63 19.70
#